data_AF-W1WH77-F1
#
_entry.id   AF-W1WH77-F1
#
_cell.length_a   1.000
_cell.length_b   1.000
_cell.length_c   1.000
_cell.angle_alpha   90.00
_cell.angle_beta   90.00
_cell.angle_gamma   90.00
#
_symmetry.space_group_name_H-M   'P 1'
#
loop_
_entity.id
_entity.type
_entity.pdbx_description
1 polymer ?
#
loop_
_entity_poly.entity_id
_entity_poly.type
_entity_poly.pdbx_seq_one_letter_code
_entity_poly.pdbx_strand_id
1 'polypeptide(L)'
;MSMDEAKAKGAMALFGDKYGDVVRVVEVPGFSVELCGGSHVGNTAFISSFRLTSEAGIGSGVRRIEAITGRAALDAAKHDRLTIERMAGELKTKAPQVEERLHQVLAEAKETAKELEQIRKEVSAAGAADIIAGKVMIGDVAFVAAAVKASSIDELRDLADMGLDKLAGSGVVLVGAAMGDDKVNFVCKVSKDVVAKGAKAGNIVKAAAQVAGGNGGGRPDMAQAGGKEPAKLVEALKAGGEALTSMLQ
;
A
#
# COMPACT_ATOMS: atom_id res chain seq x y z
N MET A 1 -40.96 23.27 45.94
CA MET A 1 -40.87 23.00 47.40
C MET A 1 -39.70 23.79 47.95
N SER A 2 -39.63 23.98 49.26
CA SER A 2 -38.47 24.63 49.88
C SER A 2 -37.21 23.77 49.73
N MET A 3 -36.04 24.40 49.80
CA MET A 3 -34.76 23.69 49.75
C MET A 3 -34.61 22.66 50.89
N ASP A 4 -35.13 22.96 52.08
CA ASP A 4 -35.04 22.06 53.23
C ASP A 4 -35.94 20.83 53.05
N GLU A 5 -37.15 20.99 52.50
CA GLU A 5 -38.02 19.87 52.13
C GLU A 5 -37.38 18.98 51.05
N ALA A 6 -36.70 19.58 50.08
CA ALA A 6 -36.00 18.84 49.02
C ALA A 6 -34.84 18.01 49.59
N LYS A 7 -34.03 18.59 50.49
CA LYS A 7 -32.94 17.87 51.18
C LYS A 7 -33.48 16.74 52.04
N ALA A 8 -34.58 16.95 52.76
CA ALA A 8 -35.22 15.92 53.58
C ALA A 8 -35.71 14.72 52.74
N LYS A 9 -36.03 14.93 51.46
CA LYS A 9 -36.36 13.88 50.48
C LYS A 9 -35.15 13.19 49.84
N GLY A 10 -33.94 13.57 50.21
CA GLY A 10 -32.71 13.02 49.63
C GLY A 10 -32.38 13.57 48.24
N ALA A 11 -32.92 14.74 47.87
CA ALA A 11 -32.65 15.32 46.56
C ALA A 11 -31.16 15.67 46.40
N MET A 12 -30.53 15.16 45.34
CA MET A 12 -29.13 15.46 45.01
C MET A 12 -29.03 16.77 44.21
N ALA A 13 -28.07 17.59 44.63
CA ALA A 13 -27.65 18.79 43.91
C ALA A 13 -26.39 18.46 43.10
N LEU A 14 -26.58 17.94 41.89
CA LEU A 14 -25.50 17.40 41.05
C LEU A 14 -24.62 18.48 40.38
N PHE A 15 -25.07 19.73 40.39
CA PHE A 15 -24.39 20.85 39.76
C PHE A 15 -23.96 21.85 40.83
N GLY A 16 -22.76 22.42 40.72
CA GLY A 16 -22.21 23.42 41.65
C GLY A 16 -22.93 24.78 41.62
N ASP A 17 -24.18 24.80 41.18
CA ASP A 17 -25.00 25.98 41.03
C ASP A 17 -25.56 26.44 42.38
N LYS A 18 -25.71 27.75 42.54
CA LYS A 18 -26.36 28.35 43.70
C LYS A 18 -27.88 28.23 43.53
N TYR A 19 -28.47 27.25 44.19
CA TYR A 19 -29.93 27.08 44.27
C TYR A 19 -30.56 28.13 45.20
N GLY A 20 -31.75 28.63 44.85
CA GLY A 20 -32.53 29.55 45.69
C GLY A 20 -33.41 28.83 46.73
N ASP A 21 -34.21 29.59 47.47
CA ASP A 21 -35.03 29.08 48.58
C ASP A 21 -36.16 28.13 48.12
N VAL A 22 -36.63 28.30 46.89
CA VAL A 22 -37.65 27.45 46.26
C VAL A 22 -37.02 26.70 45.08
N VAL A 23 -37.13 25.37 45.14
CA VAL A 23 -36.56 24.46 44.13
C VAL A 23 -37.61 23.56 43.49
N ARG A 24 -37.32 23.14 42.26
CA ARG A 24 -38.04 22.10 41.54
C ARG A 24 -37.30 20.78 41.72
N VAL A 25 -37.98 19.81 42.32
CA VAL A 25 -37.50 18.44 42.47
C VAL A 25 -38.15 17.58 41.39
N VAL A 26 -37.33 16.76 40.74
CA VAL A 26 -37.76 15.72 39.81
C VAL A 26 -37.36 14.39 40.39
N GLU A 27 -38.29 13.44 40.36
CA GLU A 27 -38.13 12.12 40.95
C GLU A 27 -38.38 11.04 39.91
N VAL A 28 -37.46 10.09 39.86
CA VAL A 28 -37.65 8.76 39.28
C VAL A 28 -37.79 7.79 40.46
N PRO A 29 -39.02 7.34 40.79
CA PRO A 29 -39.29 6.60 42.02
C PRO A 29 -38.34 5.42 42.23
N GLY A 30 -37.75 5.36 43.43
CA GLY A 30 -36.83 4.29 43.83
C GLY A 30 -35.45 4.30 43.17
N PHE A 31 -35.14 5.30 42.34
CA PHE A 31 -33.86 5.38 41.63
C PHE A 31 -33.13 6.72 41.82
N SER A 32 -33.79 7.84 41.53
CA SER A 32 -33.17 9.17 41.60
C SER A 32 -34.16 10.23 42.05
N VAL A 33 -33.68 11.16 42.88
CA VAL A 33 -34.38 12.37 43.30
C VAL A 33 -33.39 13.52 43.12
N GLU A 34 -33.68 14.45 42.23
CA GLU A 34 -32.73 15.47 41.78
C GLU A 34 -33.36 16.85 41.65
N LEU A 35 -32.53 17.89 41.81
CA LEU A 35 -32.92 19.27 41.52
C LEU A 35 -32.75 19.56 40.02
N CYS A 36 -33.85 19.68 39.29
CA CYS A 36 -33.81 19.97 37.85
C CYS A 36 -34.91 20.93 37.41
N GLY A 37 -34.52 22.00 36.71
CA GLY A 37 -35.44 22.97 36.11
C GLY A 37 -35.88 22.63 34.68
N GLY A 38 -35.30 21.61 34.04
CA GLY A 38 -35.55 21.25 32.66
C GLY A 38 -36.91 20.58 32.43
N SER A 39 -37.25 20.38 31.16
CA SER A 39 -38.42 19.60 30.74
C SER A 39 -38.20 18.11 30.97
N HIS A 40 -39.25 17.41 31.43
CA HIS A 40 -39.21 15.96 31.63
C HIS A 40 -40.42 15.29 31.00
N VAL A 41 -40.26 14.01 30.71
CA VAL A 41 -41.34 13.12 30.27
C VAL A 41 -42.21 12.71 31.47
N GLY A 42 -43.47 12.35 31.21
CA GLY A 42 -44.39 11.89 32.27
C GLY A 42 -44.10 10.47 32.78
N ASN A 43 -43.38 9.66 32.01
CA ASN A 43 -42.85 8.36 32.44
C ASN A 43 -41.60 8.00 31.63
N THR A 44 -40.75 7.14 32.17
CA THR A 44 -39.45 6.78 31.55
C THR A 44 -39.60 5.99 30.24
N ALA A 45 -40.73 5.31 30.01
CA ALA A 45 -40.95 4.56 28.77
C ALA A 45 -41.03 5.48 27.54
N PHE A 46 -41.39 6.76 27.70
CA PHE A 46 -41.32 7.77 26.62
C PHE A 46 -39.89 8.01 26.10
N ILE A 47 -38.86 7.81 26.93
CA ILE A 47 -37.45 7.93 26.52
C ILE A 47 -37.11 6.81 25.53
N SER A 48 -37.75 5.64 25.67
CA SER A 48 -37.60 4.47 24.80
C SER A 48 -36.14 4.00 24.71
N SER A 49 -35.65 3.73 23.49
CA SER A 49 -34.29 3.26 23.25
C SER A 49 -33.27 4.27 23.80
N PHE A 50 -32.28 3.79 24.54
CA PHE A 50 -31.14 4.57 25.01
C PHE A 50 -29.88 3.93 24.44
N ARG A 51 -29.02 4.73 23.81
CA ARG A 51 -27.83 4.22 23.13
C ARG A 51 -26.62 5.09 23.43
N LEU A 52 -25.54 4.46 23.86
CA LEU A 52 -24.23 5.08 23.97
C LEU A 52 -23.62 5.24 22.58
N THR A 53 -23.14 6.44 22.28
CA THR A 53 -22.42 6.75 21.03
C THR A 53 -20.92 6.79 21.25
N SER A 54 -20.48 7.26 22.41
CA SER A 54 -19.06 7.30 22.76
C SER A 54 -18.85 7.30 24.28
N GLU A 55 -17.67 6.85 24.69
CA GLU A 55 -17.18 6.96 26.05
C GLU A 55 -15.69 7.30 26.01
N ALA A 56 -15.28 8.34 26.73
CA ALA A 56 -13.89 8.79 26.75
C ALA A 56 -13.45 9.29 28.14
N GLY A 57 -12.18 9.05 28.50
CA GLY A 57 -11.58 9.65 29.69
C GLY A 57 -11.23 11.12 29.45
N ILE A 58 -11.60 12.00 30.39
CA ILE A 58 -11.35 13.45 30.28
C ILE A 58 -10.54 14.01 31.47
N GLY A 59 -10.05 13.14 32.35
CA GLY A 59 -9.24 13.49 33.51
C GLY A 59 -9.08 12.29 34.45
N SER A 60 -8.25 12.43 35.48
CA SER A 60 -8.10 11.40 36.50
C SER A 60 -9.43 11.13 37.21
N GLY A 61 -9.96 9.92 37.06
CA GLY A 61 -11.24 9.52 37.66
C GLY A 61 -12.50 10.08 36.99
N VAL A 62 -12.38 10.78 35.84
CA VAL A 62 -13.53 11.41 35.17
C VAL A 62 -13.70 10.87 33.75
N ARG A 63 -14.93 10.45 33.43
CA ARG A 63 -15.31 9.91 32.13
C ARG A 63 -16.48 10.70 31.55
N ARG A 64 -16.44 10.94 30.23
CA ARG A 64 -17.53 11.50 29.46
C ARG A 64 -18.23 10.39 28.71
N ILE A 65 -19.55 10.34 28.84
CA ILE A 65 -20.42 9.45 28.11
C ILE A 65 -21.27 10.32 27.18
N GLU A 66 -21.31 9.98 25.91
CA GLU A 66 -22.24 10.57 24.94
C GLU A 66 -23.31 9.52 24.60
N ALA A 67 -24.56 9.96 24.58
CA ALA A 67 -25.69 9.09 24.35
C ALA A 67 -26.82 9.80 23.62
N ILE A 68 -27.60 9.02 22.89
CA ILE A 68 -28.84 9.44 22.23
C ILE A 68 -29.99 8.56 22.69
N THR A 69 -31.21 9.08 22.63
CA THR A 69 -32.41 8.37 23.07
C THR A 69 -33.54 8.42 22.03
N GLY A 70 -34.62 7.70 22.29
CA GLY A 70 -35.83 7.72 21.50
C GLY A 70 -35.60 7.31 20.04
N ARG A 71 -36.19 8.07 19.12
CA ARG A 71 -36.15 7.77 17.69
C ARG A 71 -34.73 7.82 17.13
N ALA A 72 -33.90 8.75 17.59
CA ALA A 72 -32.52 8.87 17.14
C ALA A 72 -31.70 7.61 17.47
N ALA A 73 -31.87 7.06 18.68
CA ALA A 73 -31.23 5.80 19.07
C ALA A 73 -31.68 4.61 18.20
N LEU A 74 -32.98 4.53 17.91
CA LEU A 74 -33.52 3.47 17.05
C LEU A 74 -33.02 3.58 15.60
N ASP A 75 -32.99 4.79 15.04
CA ASP A 75 -32.53 5.01 13.68
C ASP A 75 -31.02 4.74 13.56
N ALA A 76 -30.23 5.07 14.58
CA ALA A 76 -28.82 4.68 14.66
C ALA A 76 -28.65 3.14 14.65
N ALA A 77 -29.44 2.41 15.46
CA ALA A 77 -29.37 0.95 15.47
C ALA A 77 -29.77 0.32 14.13
N LYS A 78 -30.75 0.91 13.42
CA LYS A 78 -31.11 0.48 12.06
C LYS A 78 -29.98 0.75 11.06
N HIS A 79 -29.30 1.90 11.19
CA HIS A 79 -28.18 2.25 10.33
C HIS A 79 -27.01 1.26 10.50
N ASP A 80 -26.69 0.87 11.73
CA ASP A 80 -25.67 -0.15 11.99
C ASP A 80 -26.03 -1.49 11.33
N ARG A 81 -27.28 -1.95 11.52
CA ARG A 81 -27.75 -3.20 10.92
C ARG A 81 -27.61 -3.18 9.39
N LEU A 82 -28.04 -2.10 8.73
CA LEU A 82 -27.93 -1.96 7.29
C LEU A 82 -26.47 -1.91 6.82
N THR A 83 -25.59 -1.29 7.61
CA THR A 83 -24.16 -1.25 7.32
C THR A 83 -23.56 -2.66 7.37
N ILE A 84 -23.88 -3.44 8.41
CA ILE A 84 -23.43 -4.84 8.54
C ILE A 84 -23.99 -5.70 7.40
N GLU A 85 -25.27 -5.53 7.04
CA GLU A 85 -25.88 -6.27 5.91
C GLU A 85 -25.20 -5.95 4.58
N ARG A 86 -24.84 -4.69 4.32
CA ARG A 86 -24.08 -4.30 3.13
C ARG A 86 -22.70 -4.95 3.10
N MET A 87 -21.96 -4.89 4.22
CA MET A 87 -20.65 -5.54 4.34
C MET A 87 -20.75 -7.06 4.10
N ALA A 88 -21.79 -7.70 4.65
CA ALA A 88 -22.04 -9.12 4.42
C ALA A 88 -22.30 -9.43 2.94
N GLY A 89 -23.06 -8.59 2.24
CA GLY A 89 -23.28 -8.70 0.79
C GLY A 89 -22.01 -8.57 -0.03
N GLU A 90 -21.17 -7.58 0.26
CA GLU A 90 -19.87 -7.35 -0.41
C GLU A 90 -18.91 -8.53 -0.20
N LEU A 91 -18.85 -9.04 1.03
CA LEU A 91 -18.02 -10.20 1.40
C LEU A 91 -18.66 -11.56 1.01
N LYS A 92 -19.87 -11.54 0.43
CA LYS A 92 -20.67 -12.73 0.08
C LYS A 92 -20.83 -13.70 1.25
N THR A 93 -21.10 -13.17 2.44
CA THR A 93 -21.27 -13.92 3.69
C THR A 93 -22.54 -13.50 4.43
N LYS A 94 -22.76 -14.02 5.64
CA LYS A 94 -23.86 -13.62 6.53
C LYS A 94 -23.37 -12.60 7.56
N ALA A 95 -24.26 -11.74 8.03
CA ALA A 95 -23.94 -10.68 9.02
C ALA A 95 -23.12 -11.18 10.24
N PRO A 96 -23.45 -12.33 10.88
CA PRO A 96 -22.65 -12.82 12.01
C PRO A 96 -21.24 -13.31 11.64
N GLN A 97 -20.97 -13.56 10.36
CA GLN A 97 -19.72 -14.10 9.83
C GLN A 97 -18.87 -13.03 9.12
N VAL A 98 -19.29 -11.75 9.17
CA VAL A 98 -18.59 -10.65 8.49
C VAL A 98 -17.17 -10.50 8.99
N GLU A 99 -16.95 -10.54 10.30
CA GLU A 99 -15.63 -10.39 10.90
C GLU A 99 -14.69 -11.53 10.51
N GLU A 100 -15.15 -12.78 10.64
CA GLU A 100 -14.38 -13.96 10.25
C GLU A 100 -14.02 -13.92 8.75
N ARG A 101 -15.00 -13.62 7.88
CA ARG A 101 -14.76 -13.56 6.44
C ARG A 101 -13.82 -12.42 6.07
N LEU A 102 -13.90 -11.27 6.74
CA LEU A 102 -12.97 -10.16 6.54
C LEU A 102 -11.53 -10.59 6.85
N HIS A 103 -11.31 -11.29 7.97
CA HIS A 103 -9.98 -11.80 8.32
C HIS A 103 -9.45 -12.81 7.30
N GLN A 104 -10.30 -13.71 6.80
CA GLN A 104 -9.93 -14.64 5.73
C GLN A 104 -9.50 -13.91 4.45
N VAL A 105 -10.29 -12.93 4.00
CA VAL A 105 -9.97 -12.15 2.79
C VAL A 105 -8.65 -11.37 2.96
N LEU A 106 -8.40 -10.80 4.13
CA LEU A 106 -7.13 -10.11 4.41
C LEU A 106 -5.93 -11.08 4.41
N ALA A 107 -6.12 -12.30 4.91
CA ALA A 107 -5.09 -13.34 4.88
C ALA A 107 -4.83 -13.84 3.45
N GLU A 108 -5.90 -14.13 2.69
CA GLU A 108 -5.84 -14.52 1.27
C GLU A 108 -5.12 -13.45 0.44
N ALA A 109 -5.43 -12.16 0.65
CA ALA A 109 -4.77 -11.05 -0.03
C ALA A 109 -3.27 -10.96 0.29
N LYS A 110 -2.88 -11.18 1.55
CA LYS A 110 -1.48 -11.18 1.96
C LYS A 110 -0.71 -12.34 1.33
N GLU A 111 -1.31 -13.52 1.25
CA GLU A 111 -0.66 -14.69 0.67
C GLU A 111 -0.54 -14.56 -0.85
N THR A 112 -1.60 -14.10 -1.51
CA THR A 112 -1.60 -13.81 -2.96
C THR A 112 -0.50 -12.80 -3.32
N ALA A 113 -0.28 -11.77 -2.49
CA ALA A 113 0.79 -10.80 -2.70
C ALA A 113 2.19 -11.44 -2.63
N LYS A 114 2.42 -12.39 -1.72
CA LYS A 114 3.69 -13.13 -1.64
C LYS A 114 3.88 -14.08 -2.81
N GLU A 115 2.83 -14.83 -3.18
CA GLU A 115 2.87 -15.73 -4.33
C GLU A 115 3.21 -14.96 -5.61
N LEU A 116 2.60 -13.77 -5.79
CA LEU A 116 2.91 -12.89 -6.91
C LEU A 116 4.37 -12.43 -6.90
N GLU A 117 4.93 -12.09 -5.74
CA GLU A 117 6.34 -11.72 -5.62
C GLU A 117 7.26 -12.90 -5.95
N GLN A 118 6.92 -14.10 -5.48
CA GLN A 118 7.68 -15.32 -5.74
C GLN A 118 7.66 -15.68 -7.23
N ILE A 119 6.49 -15.66 -7.86
CA ILE A 119 6.34 -15.90 -9.30
C ILE A 119 7.13 -14.86 -10.10
N ARG A 120 7.11 -13.58 -9.70
CA ARG A 120 7.93 -12.55 -10.35
C ARG A 120 9.42 -12.86 -10.26
N LYS A 121 9.91 -13.28 -9.09
CA LYS A 121 11.32 -13.69 -8.90
C LYS A 121 11.68 -14.89 -9.78
N GLU A 122 10.81 -15.89 -9.87
CA GLU A 122 11.02 -17.08 -10.70
C GLU A 122 11.05 -16.75 -12.21
N VAL A 123 10.13 -15.90 -12.67
CA VAL A 123 10.10 -15.42 -14.06
C VAL A 123 11.36 -14.61 -14.39
N SER A 124 11.82 -13.75 -13.48
CA SER A 124 13.08 -13.02 -13.66
C SER A 124 14.29 -13.96 -13.70
N ALA A 125 14.34 -14.97 -12.82
CA ALA A 125 15.42 -15.96 -12.81
C ALA A 125 15.45 -16.83 -14.09
N ALA A 126 14.29 -17.22 -14.61
CA ALA A 126 14.17 -17.92 -15.89
C ALA A 126 14.64 -17.06 -17.06
N GLY A 127 14.23 -15.77 -17.09
CA GLY A 127 14.74 -14.80 -18.05
C GLY A 127 16.27 -14.66 -18.00
N ALA A 128 16.86 -14.70 -16.80
CA ALA A 128 18.32 -14.65 -16.64
C ALA A 128 19.06 -15.90 -17.13
N ALA A 129 18.41 -17.08 -17.16
CA ALA A 129 18.99 -18.27 -17.77
C ALA A 129 19.06 -18.13 -19.31
N ASP A 130 18.01 -17.58 -19.93
CA ASP A 130 17.97 -17.29 -21.37
C ASP A 130 19.00 -16.23 -21.78
N ILE A 131 19.31 -15.28 -20.89
CA ILE A 131 20.39 -14.28 -21.09
C ILE A 131 21.71 -15.00 -21.43
N ILE A 132 22.11 -16.02 -20.69
CA ILE A 132 23.41 -16.70 -20.88
C ILE A 132 23.47 -17.49 -22.18
N ALA A 133 22.33 -17.96 -22.69
CA ALA A 133 22.27 -18.72 -23.95
C ALA A 133 22.79 -17.91 -25.15
N GLY A 134 22.74 -16.57 -25.07
CA GLY A 134 23.26 -15.64 -26.08
C GLY A 134 24.72 -15.20 -25.87
N LYS A 135 25.51 -15.90 -25.05
CA LYS A 135 26.91 -15.54 -24.79
C LYS A 135 27.78 -15.62 -26.04
N VAL A 136 28.49 -14.52 -26.34
CA VAL A 136 29.48 -14.41 -27.40
C VAL A 136 30.80 -13.91 -26.81
N MET A 137 31.93 -14.35 -27.34
CA MET A 137 33.25 -13.81 -26.97
C MET A 137 33.64 -12.70 -27.97
N ILE A 138 33.92 -11.51 -27.46
CA ILE A 138 34.49 -10.38 -28.23
C ILE A 138 35.93 -10.21 -27.74
N GLY A 139 36.88 -10.71 -28.52
CA GLY A 139 38.26 -10.86 -28.05
C GLY A 139 38.32 -11.83 -26.86
N ASP A 140 38.82 -11.37 -25.72
CA ASP A 140 38.89 -12.12 -24.47
C ASP A 140 37.77 -11.75 -23.47
N VAL A 141 36.78 -10.96 -23.90
CA VAL A 141 35.67 -10.48 -23.08
C VAL A 141 34.40 -11.27 -23.40
N ALA A 142 33.76 -11.81 -22.36
CA ALA A 142 32.42 -12.40 -22.49
C ALA A 142 31.38 -11.29 -22.63
N PHE A 143 30.62 -11.31 -23.73
CA PHE A 143 29.52 -10.40 -23.98
C PHE A 143 28.21 -11.18 -24.08
N VAL A 144 27.16 -10.61 -23.49
CA VAL A 144 25.81 -11.13 -23.58
C VAL A 144 24.86 -9.98 -23.91
N ALA A 145 24.04 -10.18 -24.95
CA ALA A 145 22.94 -9.29 -25.28
C ALA A 145 21.62 -10.09 -25.31
N ALA A 146 20.61 -9.62 -24.59
CA ALA A 146 19.35 -10.35 -24.48
C ALA A 146 18.14 -9.42 -24.41
N ALA A 147 17.10 -9.81 -25.15
CA ALA A 147 15.76 -9.23 -25.01
C ALA A 147 15.06 -9.95 -23.86
N VAL A 148 14.64 -9.21 -22.84
CA VAL A 148 14.02 -9.75 -21.62
C VAL A 148 12.63 -9.14 -21.41
N LYS A 149 11.81 -9.82 -20.61
CA LYS A 149 10.56 -9.24 -20.11
C LYS A 149 10.85 -8.60 -18.76
N ALA A 150 10.61 -7.30 -18.67
CA ALA A 150 10.72 -6.55 -17.43
C ALA A 150 9.61 -5.49 -17.41
N SER A 151 9.11 -5.17 -16.23
CA SER A 151 8.04 -4.19 -16.01
C SER A 151 8.56 -2.86 -15.46
N SER A 152 9.83 -2.81 -15.05
CA SER A 152 10.49 -1.59 -14.57
C SER A 152 11.99 -1.55 -14.94
N ILE A 153 12.60 -0.37 -14.86
CA ILE A 153 14.06 -0.20 -15.04
C ILE A 153 14.82 -0.91 -13.91
N ASP A 154 14.28 -0.94 -12.69
CA ASP A 154 14.90 -1.63 -11.57
C ASP A 154 14.97 -3.14 -11.84
N GLU A 155 13.90 -3.76 -12.34
CA GLU A 155 13.89 -5.17 -12.75
C GLU A 155 14.91 -5.45 -13.88
N LEU A 156 15.03 -4.54 -14.86
CA LEU A 156 16.06 -4.65 -15.91
C LEU A 156 17.48 -4.61 -15.33
N ARG A 157 17.71 -3.74 -14.33
CA ARG A 157 19.00 -3.62 -13.68
C ARG A 157 19.34 -4.88 -12.89
N ASP A 158 18.38 -5.43 -12.18
CA ASP A 158 18.54 -6.67 -11.42
C ASP A 158 18.81 -7.87 -12.35
N LEU A 159 18.15 -7.92 -13.52
CA LEU A 159 18.44 -8.91 -14.57
C LEU A 159 19.85 -8.77 -15.17
N ALA A 160 20.31 -7.53 -15.37
CA ALA A 160 21.67 -7.27 -15.85
C ALA A 160 22.74 -7.71 -14.83
N ASP A 161 22.50 -7.43 -13.54
CA ASP A 161 23.36 -7.86 -12.44
C ASP A 161 23.40 -9.39 -12.32
N MET A 162 22.25 -10.06 -12.36
CA MET A 162 22.18 -11.53 -12.39
C MET A 162 22.90 -12.14 -13.60
N GLY A 163 22.79 -11.52 -14.78
CA GLY A 163 23.52 -11.94 -15.97
C GLY A 163 25.03 -11.85 -15.79
N LEU A 164 25.52 -10.80 -15.11
CA LEU A 164 26.94 -10.60 -14.87
C LEU A 164 27.49 -11.62 -13.86
N ASP A 165 26.72 -11.90 -12.80
CA ASP A 165 27.05 -12.95 -11.81
C ASP A 165 27.18 -14.33 -12.49
N LYS A 166 26.31 -14.61 -13.47
CA LYS A 166 26.34 -15.85 -14.26
C LYS A 166 27.52 -15.94 -15.23
N LEU A 167 28.12 -14.81 -15.60
CA LEU A 167 29.40 -14.75 -16.32
C LEU A 167 30.61 -14.86 -15.36
N ALA A 168 30.40 -15.36 -14.14
CA ALA A 168 31.41 -15.43 -13.09
C ALA A 168 32.00 -14.05 -12.72
N GLY A 169 31.20 -12.98 -12.88
CA GLY A 169 31.56 -11.62 -12.51
C GLY A 169 32.51 -10.89 -13.48
N SER A 170 32.85 -11.49 -14.63
CA SER A 170 33.70 -10.88 -15.67
C SER A 170 33.01 -10.91 -17.03
N GLY A 171 32.74 -9.73 -17.59
CA GLY A 171 32.08 -9.59 -18.88
C GLY A 171 31.27 -8.31 -19.04
N VAL A 172 30.47 -8.29 -20.10
CA VAL A 172 29.52 -7.24 -20.43
C VAL A 172 28.15 -7.84 -20.65
N VAL A 173 27.15 -7.29 -19.98
CA VAL A 173 25.75 -7.68 -20.13
C VAL A 173 24.94 -6.49 -20.59
N LEU A 174 24.24 -6.63 -21.71
CA LEU A 174 23.29 -5.67 -22.25
C LEU A 174 21.92 -6.33 -22.32
N VAL A 175 20.98 -5.81 -21.54
CA VAL A 175 19.59 -6.27 -21.56
C VAL A 175 18.67 -5.17 -22.06
N GLY A 176 17.65 -5.56 -22.84
CA GLY A 176 16.62 -4.65 -23.31
C GLY A 176 15.24 -5.24 -23.13
N ALA A 177 14.27 -4.41 -22.75
CA ALA A 177 12.87 -4.81 -22.61
C ALA A 177 11.93 -3.75 -23.21
N ALA A 178 10.92 -4.23 -23.93
CA ALA A 178 9.78 -3.41 -24.33
C ALA A 178 8.92 -3.11 -23.09
N MET A 179 8.70 -1.83 -22.83
CA MET A 179 8.01 -1.30 -21.66
C MET A 179 6.70 -0.63 -22.12
N GLY A 180 5.71 -1.47 -22.44
CA GLY A 180 4.51 -1.07 -23.18
C GLY A 180 4.73 -1.01 -24.69
N ASP A 181 3.78 -0.41 -25.42
CA ASP A 181 3.73 -0.49 -26.88
C ASP A 181 4.72 0.45 -27.60
N ASP A 182 5.10 1.57 -26.96
CA ASP A 182 5.87 2.66 -27.60
C ASP A 182 7.23 2.92 -26.97
N LYS A 183 7.66 2.11 -26.00
CA LYS A 183 8.90 2.37 -25.26
C LYS A 183 9.73 1.12 -25.11
N VAL A 184 11.04 1.29 -25.22
CA VAL A 184 12.02 0.25 -24.94
C VAL A 184 13.08 0.82 -24.02
N ASN A 185 13.45 0.07 -22.99
CA ASN A 185 14.51 0.45 -22.07
C ASN A 185 15.66 -0.54 -22.16
N PHE A 186 16.87 -0.04 -21.99
CA PHE A 186 18.11 -0.80 -22.01
C PHE A 186 18.90 -0.56 -20.74
N VAL A 187 19.51 -1.60 -20.21
CA VAL A 187 20.51 -1.52 -19.14
C VAL A 187 21.76 -2.28 -19.56
N CYS A 188 22.91 -1.65 -19.40
CA CYS A 188 24.21 -2.26 -19.63
C CYS A 188 25.03 -2.28 -18.35
N LYS A 189 25.62 -3.42 -18.03
CA LYS A 189 26.58 -3.64 -16.95
C LYS A 189 27.90 -4.14 -17.53
N VAL A 190 28.99 -3.58 -17.04
CA VAL A 190 30.36 -3.94 -17.44
C VAL A 190 31.15 -4.23 -16.16
N SER A 191 31.78 -5.39 -16.07
CA SER A 191 32.63 -5.75 -14.93
C SER A 191 33.87 -4.84 -14.85
N LYS A 192 34.39 -4.65 -13.64
CA LYS A 192 35.50 -3.69 -13.39
C LYS A 192 36.77 -4.01 -14.18
N ASP A 193 37.09 -5.28 -14.36
CA ASP A 193 38.21 -5.76 -15.16
C ASP A 193 38.04 -5.41 -16.64
N VAL A 194 36.81 -5.49 -17.16
CA VAL A 194 36.49 -5.14 -18.56
C VAL A 194 36.42 -3.63 -18.75
N VAL A 195 35.98 -2.86 -17.75
CA VAL A 195 36.09 -1.39 -17.75
C VAL A 195 37.57 -0.97 -17.86
N ALA A 196 38.47 -1.64 -17.14
CA ALA A 196 39.91 -1.36 -17.20
C ALA A 196 40.52 -1.64 -18.58
N LYS A 197 39.92 -2.55 -19.37
CA LYS A 197 40.29 -2.82 -20.77
C LYS A 197 39.75 -1.79 -21.77
N GLY A 198 38.98 -0.80 -21.32
CA GLY A 198 38.50 0.30 -22.16
C GLY A 198 37.01 0.26 -22.51
N ALA A 199 36.29 -0.80 -22.14
CA ALA A 199 34.84 -0.87 -22.34
C ALA A 199 34.11 0.14 -21.44
N LYS A 200 33.06 0.78 -21.97
CA LYS A 200 32.24 1.74 -21.22
C LYS A 200 30.76 1.45 -21.40
N ALA A 201 30.06 1.08 -20.33
CA ALA A 201 28.63 0.79 -20.34
C ALA A 201 27.81 1.93 -20.97
N GLY A 202 28.16 3.18 -20.65
CA GLY A 202 27.53 4.39 -21.19
C GLY A 202 27.55 4.47 -22.72
N ASN A 203 28.65 4.04 -23.36
CA ASN A 203 28.75 4.10 -24.82
C ASN A 203 27.98 2.94 -25.47
N ILE A 204 28.03 1.76 -24.87
CA ILE A 204 27.34 0.55 -25.35
C ILE A 204 25.82 0.76 -25.34
N VAL A 205 25.28 1.24 -24.21
CA VAL A 205 23.83 1.48 -24.09
C VAL A 205 23.36 2.62 -25.00
N LYS A 206 24.22 3.62 -25.24
CA LYS A 206 23.92 4.74 -26.15
C LYS A 206 23.81 4.27 -27.60
N ALA A 207 24.72 3.41 -28.05
CA ALA A 207 24.67 2.82 -29.39
C ALA A 207 23.37 2.02 -29.59
N ALA A 208 22.98 1.20 -28.62
CA ALA A 208 21.71 0.48 -28.66
C ALA A 208 20.50 1.43 -28.69
N ALA A 209 20.46 2.43 -27.81
CA ALA A 209 19.35 3.37 -27.73
C ALA A 209 19.18 4.20 -29.01
N GLN A 210 20.27 4.60 -29.67
CA GLN A 210 20.20 5.38 -30.92
C GLN A 210 19.50 4.62 -32.05
N VAL A 211 19.73 3.30 -32.16
CA VAL A 211 19.01 2.45 -33.13
C VAL A 211 17.53 2.39 -32.83
N ALA A 212 17.16 2.34 -31.54
CA ALA A 212 15.77 2.35 -31.08
C ALA A 212 15.13 3.76 -30.99
N GLY A 213 15.69 4.77 -31.67
CA GLY A 213 15.13 6.13 -31.71
C GLY A 213 15.23 6.87 -30.38
N GLY A 214 16.24 6.54 -29.57
CA GLY A 214 16.40 6.94 -28.19
C GLY A 214 17.77 7.52 -27.84
N ASN A 215 17.97 7.76 -26.54
CA ASN A 215 19.24 8.23 -26.01
C ASN A 215 19.40 7.79 -24.54
N GLY A 216 20.63 7.81 -24.04
CA GLY A 216 20.91 7.48 -22.65
C GLY A 216 22.39 7.57 -22.30
N GLY A 217 22.73 7.07 -21.13
CA GLY A 217 24.08 7.16 -20.58
C GLY A 217 24.15 6.67 -19.15
N GLY A 218 25.35 6.79 -18.57
CA GLY A 218 25.60 6.36 -17.20
C GLY A 218 27.08 6.29 -16.91
N ARG A 219 27.41 5.58 -15.84
CA ARG A 219 28.78 5.36 -15.41
C ARG A 219 29.47 4.32 -16.31
N PRO A 220 30.81 4.22 -16.29
CA PRO A 220 31.55 3.23 -17.07
C PRO A 220 31.18 1.77 -16.76
N ASP A 221 30.79 1.48 -15.51
CA ASP A 221 30.40 0.15 -15.01
C ASP A 221 28.90 -0.16 -15.20
N MET A 222 28.06 0.88 -15.31
CA MET A 222 26.61 0.73 -15.42
C MET A 222 25.98 1.92 -16.14
N ALA A 223 25.16 1.64 -17.13
CA ALA A 223 24.39 2.67 -17.82
C ALA A 223 23.00 2.20 -18.21
N GLN A 224 22.11 3.18 -18.39
CA GLN A 224 20.71 2.95 -18.76
C GLN A 224 20.28 3.91 -19.87
N ALA A 225 19.38 3.46 -20.72
CA ALA A 225 18.84 4.26 -21.81
C ALA A 225 17.40 3.90 -22.14
N GLY A 226 16.70 4.84 -22.76
CA GLY A 226 15.36 4.64 -23.29
C GLY A 226 15.30 4.92 -24.77
N GLY A 227 14.42 4.22 -25.48
CA GLY A 227 14.09 4.37 -26.89
C GLY A 227 12.58 4.32 -27.13
N LYS A 228 12.17 4.70 -28.34
CA LYS A 228 10.77 4.83 -28.76
C LYS A 228 10.35 3.77 -29.79
N GLU A 229 11.28 2.92 -30.21
CA GLU A 229 11.04 1.92 -31.25
C GLU A 229 11.26 0.49 -30.72
N PRO A 230 10.29 -0.11 -30.01
CA PRO A 230 10.40 -1.48 -29.51
C PRO A 230 10.63 -2.53 -30.60
N ALA A 231 10.12 -2.29 -31.82
CA ALA A 231 10.32 -3.17 -32.97
C ALA A 231 11.81 -3.34 -33.34
N LYS A 232 12.66 -2.36 -33.02
CA LYS A 232 14.11 -2.39 -33.29
C LYS A 232 14.92 -2.97 -32.13
N LEU A 233 14.28 -3.59 -31.13
CA LEU A 233 14.95 -4.11 -29.93
C LEU A 233 16.12 -5.05 -30.28
N VAL A 234 15.92 -5.99 -31.20
CA VAL A 234 16.96 -6.95 -31.60
C VAL A 234 18.12 -6.26 -32.33
N GLU A 235 17.81 -5.31 -33.21
CA GLU A 235 18.83 -4.51 -33.93
C GLU A 235 19.64 -3.63 -32.97
N ALA A 236 18.97 -3.01 -32.00
CA ALA A 236 19.59 -2.20 -30.96
C ALA A 236 20.57 -3.01 -30.09
N LEU A 237 20.17 -4.23 -29.69
CA LEU A 237 21.04 -5.13 -28.94
C LEU A 237 22.31 -5.50 -29.74
N LYS A 238 22.15 -5.75 -31.05
CA LYS A 238 23.28 -6.03 -31.95
C LYS A 238 24.23 -4.83 -32.06
N ALA A 239 23.70 -3.62 -32.22
CA ALA A 239 24.50 -2.39 -32.29
C ALA A 239 25.31 -2.13 -31.01
N GLY A 240 24.79 -2.52 -29.85
CA GLY A 240 25.56 -2.50 -28.60
C GLY A 240 26.78 -3.42 -28.63
N GLY A 241 26.65 -4.63 -29.20
CA GLY A 241 27.76 -5.56 -29.37
C GLY A 241 28.80 -5.08 -30.39
N GLU A 242 28.36 -4.46 -31.48
CA GLU A 242 29.25 -3.82 -32.47
C GLU A 242 30.03 -2.66 -31.85
N ALA A 243 29.37 -1.84 -31.02
CA ALA A 243 30.04 -0.76 -30.29
C ALA A 243 31.11 -1.30 -29.32
N LEU A 244 30.83 -2.40 -28.61
CA LEU A 244 31.82 -3.05 -27.75
C LEU A 244 33.02 -3.57 -28.57
N THR A 245 32.78 -4.16 -29.74
CA THR A 245 33.84 -4.65 -30.63
C THR A 245 34.78 -3.53 -31.05
N SER A 246 34.23 -2.39 -31.47
CA SER A 246 35.02 -1.20 -31.85
C SER A 246 35.78 -0.54 -30.69
N MET A 247 35.43 -0.82 -29.43
CA MET A 247 36.13 -0.29 -28.25
C MET A 247 37.28 -1.17 -27.78
N LEU A 248 37.25 -2.47 -28.14
CA LEU A 248 38.24 -3.46 -27.71
C LEU A 248 39.23 -3.83 -28.84
N GLN A 249 39.07 -3.26 -30.03
CA GLN A 249 40.05 -3.25 -31.12
C GLN A 249 40.98 -2.03 -30.99
#